data_AF-A0A502GS53-F1
#
_entry.id   AF-A0A502GS53-F1
#
_cell.length_a   1.000
_cell.length_b   1.000
_cell.length_c   1.000
_cell.angle_alpha   90.00
_cell.angle_beta   90.00
_cell.angle_gamma   90.00
#
_symmetry.space_group_name_H-M   'P 1'
#
loop_
_entity.id
_entity.type
_entity.pdbx_description
1 polymer ?
#
loop_
_entity_poly.entity_id
_entity_poly.type
_entity_poly.pdbx_seq_one_letter_code
_entity_poly.pdbx_strand_id
1 'polypeptide(L)'
;MKQLRIYTLKSKIAALEYFQHHWMKHLSSLPKFGIAVNDVYLGAEENADKVMAIVSYPAESDAKALDRKYMQSDEFKADMTGFDLSNIIRVEEFWISERLF
;
A
#
# COMPACT_ATOMS: atom_id res chain seq x y z
N MET A 1 13.57 -5.96 5.30
CA MET A 1 12.44 -6.74 5.86
C MET A 1 11.21 -6.51 4.98
N LYS A 2 10.30 -7.48 4.87
CA LYS A 2 9.08 -7.32 4.07
C LYS A 2 7.86 -7.08 4.95
N GLN A 3 6.87 -6.38 4.42
CA GLN A 3 5.59 -6.14 5.08
C GLN A 3 4.44 -6.38 4.09
N LEU A 4 3.43 -7.13 4.51
CA LEU A 4 2.13 -7.20 3.85
C LEU A 4 1.23 -6.11 4.43
N ARG A 5 0.62 -5.32 3.55
CA ARG A 5 -0.40 -4.33 3.87
C ARG A 5 -1.71 -4.73 3.23
N ILE A 6 -2.76 -4.89 4.03
CA ILE A 6 -4.10 -5.21 3.56
C ILE A 6 -4.99 -4.00 3.80
N TYR A 7 -5.46 -3.40 2.71
CA TYR A 7 -6.41 -2.29 2.72
C TYR A 7 -7.79 -2.89 2.51
N THR A 8 -8.67 -2.74 3.49
CA THR A 8 -10.09 -3.03 3.32
C THR A 8 -10.79 -1.74 2.93
N LEU A 9 -11.52 -1.77 1.81
CA LEU A 9 -12.25 -0.63 1.26
C LEU A 9 -13.75 -0.78 1.55
N LYS A 10 -14.48 0.34 1.49
CA LYS A 10 -15.95 0.35 1.68
C LYS A 10 -16.71 -0.50 0.66
N SER A 11 -16.14 -0.73 -0.53
CA SER A 11 -16.77 -1.50 -1.59
C SER A 11 -15.76 -2.04 -2.59
N LYS A 12 -16.18 -3.02 -3.40
CA LYS A 12 -15.40 -3.53 -4.53
C LYS A 12 -15.05 -2.46 -5.58
N ILE A 13 -15.92 -1.47 -5.76
CA ILE A 13 -15.68 -0.37 -6.71
C ILE A 13 -14.56 0.52 -6.18
N ALA A 14 -14.61 0.87 -4.89
CA ALA A 14 -13.55 1.63 -4.25
C ALA A 14 -12.21 0.87 -4.23
N ALA A 15 -12.23 -0.45 -4.03
CA ALA A 15 -11.04 -1.29 -4.13
C ALA A 15 -10.44 -1.29 -5.53
N LEU A 16 -11.28 -1.42 -6.57
CA LEU A 16 -10.83 -1.36 -7.96
C LEU A 16 -10.24 0.02 -8.31
N GLU A 17 -10.90 1.10 -7.91
CA GLU A 17 -10.42 2.47 -8.12
C GLU A 17 -9.06 2.68 -7.42
N TYR A 18 -8.97 2.30 -6.14
CA TYR A 18 -7.76 2.40 -5.34
C TYR A 18 -6.61 1.60 -5.98
N PHE A 19 -6.88 0.38 -6.43
CA PHE A 19 -5.90 -0.48 -7.09
C PHE A 19 -5.41 0.10 -8.43
N GLN A 20 -6.33 0.50 -9.32
CA GLN A 20 -5.97 0.90 -10.69
C GLN A 20 -5.39 2.31 -10.79
N HIS A 21 -5.77 3.23 -9.90
CA HIS A 21 -5.39 4.64 -10.02
C HIS A 21 -4.41 5.11 -8.95
N HIS A 22 -4.59 4.69 -7.69
CA HIS A 22 -3.81 5.22 -6.58
C HIS A 22 -2.59 4.34 -6.30
N TRP A 23 -2.78 3.03 -6.25
CA TRP A 23 -1.66 2.08 -6.13
C TRP A 23 -0.70 2.17 -7.30
N MET A 24 -1.18 2.41 -8.53
CA MET A 24 -0.30 2.63 -9.69
C MET A 24 0.67 3.80 -9.48
N LYS A 25 0.22 4.89 -8.82
CA LYS A 25 1.09 6.03 -8.49
C LYS A 25 2.05 5.68 -7.36
N HIS A 26 1.58 4.94 -6.35
CA HIS A 26 2.41 4.44 -5.25
C HIS A 26 3.60 3.60 -5.75
N LEU A 27 3.46 2.84 -6.84
CA LEU A 27 4.56 2.10 -7.46
C LEU A 27 5.75 3.00 -7.85
N SER A 28 5.47 4.24 -8.22
CA SER A 28 6.49 5.21 -8.65
C SER A 28 6.98 6.11 -7.50
N SER A 29 6.14 6.39 -6.51
CA SER A 29 6.46 7.31 -5.42
C SER A 29 7.18 6.63 -4.26
N LEU A 30 6.70 5.47 -3.79
CA LEU A 30 7.27 4.74 -2.65
C LEU A 30 8.79 4.47 -2.79
N PRO A 31 9.31 4.06 -3.97
CA PRO A 31 10.75 3.84 -4.13
C PRO A 31 11.61 5.08 -3.87
N LYS A 32 11.08 6.29 -4.09
CA LYS A 32 11.79 7.55 -3.79
C LYS A 32 12.04 7.74 -2.29
N PHE A 33 11.27 7.04 -1.45
CA PHE A 33 11.41 7.02 0.02
C PHE A 33 12.15 5.78 0.51
N GLY A 34 12.73 4.98 -0.38
CA GLY A 34 13.43 3.75 -0.05
C GLY A 34 12.50 2.56 0.20
N ILE A 35 11.18 2.70 -0.02
CA ILE A 35 10.22 1.62 0.14
C ILE A 35 10.02 0.95 -1.22
N ALA A 36 10.53 -0.27 -1.39
CA ALA A 36 10.34 -1.01 -2.62
C ALA A 36 8.97 -1.70 -2.61
N VAL A 37 8.19 -1.56 -3.68
CA VAL A 37 6.97 -2.34 -3.87
C VAL A 37 7.33 -3.65 -4.56
N ASN A 38 6.99 -4.78 -3.94
CA ASN A 38 7.24 -6.10 -4.52
C ASN A 38 6.09 -6.52 -5.41
N ASP A 39 4.88 -6.56 -4.83
CA ASP A 39 3.68 -7.06 -5.50
C ASP A 39 2.45 -6.32 -4.95
N VAL A 40 1.44 -6.13 -5.80
CA VAL A 40 0.15 -5.56 -5.41
C VAL A 40 -0.96 -6.40 -6.04
N TYR A 41 -1.96 -6.76 -5.24
CA TYR A 41 -3.07 -7.62 -5.62
C TYR A 41 -4.39 -6.94 -5.31
N LEU A 42 -5.36 -7.10 -6.21
CA LEU A 42 -6.77 -6.84 -5.95
C LEU A 42 -7.42 -8.16 -5.52
N GLY A 43 -8.16 -8.14 -4.40
CA GLY A 43 -8.87 -9.32 -3.94
C GLY A 43 -10.02 -9.72 -4.87
N ALA A 44 -10.45 -10.97 -4.74
CA ALA A 44 -11.58 -11.55 -5.48
C ALA A 44 -12.61 -12.14 -4.50
N GLU A 45 -13.80 -12.45 -5.02
CA GLU A 45 -14.90 -13.10 -4.27
C GLU A 45 -15.21 -12.39 -2.94
N GLU A 46 -15.11 -13.08 -1.80
CA GLU A 46 -15.37 -12.52 -0.47
C GLU A 46 -14.37 -11.44 -0.04
N ASN A 47 -13.24 -11.30 -0.74
CA ASN A 47 -12.23 -10.27 -0.52
C ASN A 47 -12.21 -9.21 -1.63
N ALA A 48 -13.25 -9.14 -2.48
CA ALA A 48 -13.30 -8.20 -3.61
C ALA A 48 -13.24 -6.72 -3.20
N ASP A 49 -13.40 -6.41 -1.93
CA ASP A 49 -13.25 -5.07 -1.33
C ASP A 49 -11.82 -4.82 -0.78
N LYS A 50 -10.84 -5.69 -1.05
CA LYS A 50 -9.49 -5.56 -0.50
C LYS A 50 -8.42 -5.32 -1.56
N VAL A 51 -7.43 -4.52 -1.20
CA VAL A 51 -6.15 -4.41 -1.91
C VAL A 51 -5.03 -4.87 -0.99
N MET A 52 -4.12 -5.69 -1.50
CA MET A 52 -3.01 -6.26 -0.73
C MET A 52 -1.70 -5.90 -1.39
N ALA A 53 -0.76 -5.32 -0.64
CA ALA A 53 0.55 -4.93 -1.15
C ALA A 53 1.65 -5.55 -0.29
N ILE A 54 2.66 -6.11 -0.96
CA ILE A 54 3.90 -6.54 -0.31
C ILE A 54 4.96 -5.48 -0.61
N VAL A 55 5.55 -4.92 0.43
CA VAL A 55 6.64 -3.95 0.31
C VAL A 55 7.89 -4.44 1.04
N SER A 56 9.05 -3.91 0.65
CA SER A 56 10.35 -4.18 1.26
C SER A 56 11.01 -2.88 1.70
N TYR A 57 11.65 -2.93 2.86
CA TYR A 57 12.45 -1.84 3.40
C TYR A 57 13.94 -2.20 3.39
N PRO A 58 14.84 -1.20 3.28
CA PRO A 58 16.28 -1.40 3.38
C PRO A 58 16.66 -2.06 4.71
N ALA A 59 17.78 -2.79 4.71
CA ALA A 59 18.34 -3.34 5.94
C ALA A 59 18.58 -2.22 6.97
N GLU A 60 18.32 -2.50 8.24
CA GLU A 60 18.56 -1.60 9.38
C GLU A 60 17.78 -0.27 9.36
N SER A 61 16.87 -0.08 8.41
CA SER A 61 16.02 1.11 8.35
C SER A 61 14.88 1.08 9.38
N ASP A 62 14.50 2.25 9.89
CA ASP A 62 13.23 2.42 10.62
C ASP A 62 12.09 2.52 9.60
N ALA A 63 11.47 1.38 9.32
CA ALA A 63 10.36 1.27 8.39
C ALA A 63 9.19 2.21 8.75
N LYS A 64 8.87 2.38 10.04
CA LYS A 64 7.78 3.28 10.46
C LYS A 64 8.15 4.74 10.20
N ALA A 65 9.41 5.11 10.34
CA ALA A 65 9.87 6.46 10.00
C ALA A 65 9.80 6.72 8.50
N LEU A 66 10.17 5.74 7.66
CA LEU A 66 10.04 5.84 6.21
C LEU A 66 8.58 5.99 5.77
N ASP A 67 7.67 5.19 6.34
CA ASP A 67 6.24 5.30 6.05
C ASP A 67 5.67 6.66 6.46
N ARG A 68 5.99 7.13 7.66
CA ARG A 68 5.58 8.48 8.11
C ARG A 68 6.10 9.56 7.18
N LYS A 69 7.37 9.48 6.77
CA LYS A 69 7.98 10.43 5.85
C LYS A 69 7.24 10.45 4.50
N TYR A 70 6.90 9.28 3.97
CA TYR A 70 6.12 9.17 2.75
C TYR A 70 4.70 9.73 2.91
N MET A 71 3.97 9.34 3.94
CA MET A 71 2.59 9.81 4.19
C MET A 71 2.48 11.33 4.40
N GLN A 72 3.57 11.99 4.82
CA GLN A 72 3.63 13.45 5.00
C GLN A 72 4.07 14.20 3.73
N SER A 73 4.51 13.48 2.69
CA SER A 73 5.11 14.05 1.50
C SER A 73 4.07 14.58 0.51
N ASP A 74 4.53 15.41 -0.42
CA ASP A 74 3.69 15.91 -1.51
C ASP A 74 3.38 14.83 -2.55
N GLU A 75 4.27 13.84 -2.71
CA GLU A 75 4.00 12.66 -3.53
C GLU A 75 2.82 11.86 -2.99
N PHE A 76 2.73 11.60 -1.68
CA PHE A 76 1.56 10.91 -1.13
C PHE A 76 0.27 11.71 -1.36
N LYS A 77 0.30 13.04 -1.14
CA LYS A 77 -0.86 13.91 -1.42
C LYS A 77 -1.26 13.85 -2.90
N ALA A 78 -0.29 13.89 -3.81
CA ALA A 78 -0.51 13.78 -5.25
C ALA A 78 -1.06 12.41 -5.65
N ASP A 79 -0.55 11.34 -5.03
CA ASP A 79 -1.01 9.98 -5.25
C ASP A 79 -2.49 9.84 -4.90
N MET A 80 -2.87 10.38 -3.73
CA MET A 80 -4.23 10.31 -3.19
C MET A 80 -5.17 11.40 -3.69
N THR A 81 -4.70 12.32 -4.55
CA THR A 81 -5.56 13.37 -5.12
C THR A 81 -6.71 12.74 -5.90
N GLY A 82 -7.94 13.15 -5.55
CA GLY A 82 -9.18 12.63 -6.14
C GLY A 82 -9.77 11.41 -5.42
N PHE A 83 -9.04 10.80 -4.49
CA PHE A 83 -9.54 9.68 -3.70
C PHE A 83 -10.17 10.15 -2.39
N ASP A 84 -11.36 9.66 -2.06
CA ASP A 84 -11.91 9.82 -0.71
C ASP A 84 -11.22 8.83 0.25
N LEU A 85 -10.35 9.35 1.11
CA LEU A 85 -9.66 8.55 2.14
C LEU A 85 -10.61 7.80 3.08
N SER A 86 -11.84 8.28 3.25
CA SER A 86 -12.85 7.59 4.05
C SER A 86 -13.26 6.23 3.44
N ASN A 87 -12.93 5.98 2.17
CA ASN A 87 -13.16 4.68 1.53
C ASN A 87 -12.25 3.59 2.05
N ILE A 88 -11.08 3.90 2.63
CA ILE A 88 -10.24 2.91 3.32
C ILE A 88 -10.75 2.79 4.76
N ILE A 89 -11.39 1.66 5.07
CA ILE A 89 -11.99 1.43 6.40
C ILE A 89 -11.03 0.77 7.38
N ARG A 90 -10.03 0.05 6.86
CA ARG A 90 -9.03 -0.62 7.69
C ARG A 90 -7.74 -0.83 6.90
N VAL A 91 -6.61 -0.69 7.58
CA VAL A 91 -5.31 -1.13 7.10
C VAL A 91 -4.74 -2.11 8.12
N GLU A 92 -4.42 -3.32 7.67
CA GLU A 92 -3.76 -4.35 8.48
C GLU A 92 -2.32 -4.53 7.97
N GLU A 93 -1.38 -4.67 8.89
CA GLU A 93 0.06 -4.73 8.57
C GLU A 93 0.70 -5.97 9.21
N PHE A 94 1.35 -6.79 8.41
CA PHE A 94 2.03 -8.01 8.86
C PHE A 94 3.48 -8.02 8.40
N TRP A 95 4.41 -8.21 9.33
CA TRP A 95 5.83 -8.38 9.00
C TRP A 95 6.08 -9.79 8.47
N ILE A 96 6.82 -9.87 7.36
CA ILE A 96 7.22 -11.12 6.72
C ILE A 96 8.73 -11.28 6.92
N SER A 97 9.13 -12.33 7.64
CA SER A 97 10.54 -12.67 7.88
C SER A 97 11.13 -13.43 6.71
N GLU A 98 10.42 -14.42 6.17
CA GLU A 98 10.94 -15.38 5.20
C GLU A 98 9.90 -15.72 4.12
N ARG A 99 10.39 -16.11 2.93
CA ARG A 99 9.58 -16.61 1.81
C ARG A 99 10.17 -17.96 1.40
N LEU A 100 9.33 -18.97 1.23
CA LEU A 100 9.78 -20.33 0.95
C LEU A 100 10.22 -20.55 -0.52
N PHE A 101 9.73 -19.72 -1.47
CA PHE A 101 10.09 -19.77 -2.90
C PHE A 101 10.04 -18.40 -3.53
#